data_AF-A0A358QY33-F1
#
_entry.id   AF-A0A358QY33-F1
#
_cell.length_a   1.000
_cell.length_b   1.000
_cell.length_c   1.000
_cell.angle_alpha   90.00
_cell.angle_beta   90.00
_cell.angle_gamma   90.00
#
_symmetry.space_group_name_H-M   'P 1'
#
loop_
_entity.id
_entity.type
_entity.pdbx_description
1 polymer ?
#
loop_
_entity_poly.entity_id
_entity_poly.type
_entity_poly.pdbx_seq_one_letter_code
_entity_poly.pdbx_strand_id
1 'polypeptide(L)'
;MSQNTCTRCNRALKDPQSVKRGMGPICYRELGGGIFEADMEVDEKEWARRDELLRHGGEVDFGVNWQYPIEGNLLPTLYTLRVSVRFKDENFEAYGIVTGPGKNEEVIFTSTPDIKAAYRAAIDAGPRCSAEAFQAWKQGAREARKMMQKSGINRATCVKRRDGTSSPGRDYT
;
A
#
# COMPACT_ATOMS: atom_id res chain seq x y z
N MET A 1 -2.65 17.90 -15.54
CA MET A 1 -1.71 18.65 -14.68
C MET A 1 -1.01 17.66 -13.77
N SER A 2 0.28 17.40 -13.97
CA SER A 2 1.05 16.51 -13.10
C SER A 2 1.16 17.13 -11.72
N GLN A 3 0.62 16.48 -10.70
CA GLN A 3 0.78 16.93 -9.32
C GLN A 3 2.23 16.70 -8.90
N ASN A 4 3.05 17.76 -8.92
CA ASN A 4 4.45 17.72 -8.46
C ASN A 4 4.57 17.75 -6.93
N THR A 5 3.47 17.56 -6.20
CA THR A 5 3.39 17.63 -4.74
C THR A 5 2.70 16.40 -4.17
N CYS A 6 3.21 15.88 -3.07
CA CYS A 6 2.61 14.77 -2.34
C CYS A 6 1.24 15.16 -1.79
N THR A 7 0.22 14.35 -2.06
CA THR A 7 -1.15 14.56 -1.62
C THR A 7 -1.38 14.31 -0.12
N ARG A 8 -0.41 13.74 0.60
CA ARG A 8 -0.44 13.56 2.07
C ARG A 8 0.28 14.68 2.83
N CYS A 9 1.50 15.02 2.42
CA CYS A 9 2.36 15.95 3.17
C CYS A 9 2.58 17.31 2.48
N ASN A 10 1.98 17.54 1.31
CA ASN A 10 2.08 18.75 0.48
C ASN A 10 3.51 19.17 0.08
N ARG A 11 4.53 18.36 0.36
CA ARG A 11 5.91 18.60 -0.09
C ARG A 11 6.05 18.30 -1.58
N ALA A 12 6.94 19.03 -2.25
CA ALA A 12 7.34 18.69 -3.60
C ALA A 12 7.81 17.23 -3.67
N LEU A 13 7.36 16.50 -4.69
CA LEU A 13 7.88 15.17 -5.02
C LEU A 13 9.29 15.37 -5.59
N LYS A 14 10.26 15.47 -4.68
CA LYS A 14 11.66 15.77 -5.01
C LYS A 14 12.42 14.57 -5.58
N ASP A 15 11.89 13.36 -5.40
CA ASP A 15 12.58 12.13 -5.79
C ASP A 15 12.04 11.61 -7.13
N PRO A 16 12.91 11.45 -8.16
CA PRO A 16 12.59 10.72 -9.38
C PRO A 16 11.94 9.37 -9.11
N GLN A 17 12.24 8.69 -7.99
CA GLN A 17 11.66 7.39 -7.63
C GLN A 17 10.16 7.41 -7.32
N SER A 18 9.61 8.50 -6.75
CA SER A 18 8.19 8.57 -6.40
C SER A 18 7.29 8.65 -7.66
N VAL A 19 7.82 9.17 -8.77
CA VAL A 19 7.15 9.19 -10.10
C VAL A 19 7.62 8.02 -10.99
N LYS A 20 8.91 7.65 -10.98
CA LYS A 20 9.47 6.52 -11.78
C LYS A 20 8.92 5.16 -11.38
N ARG A 21 8.57 4.94 -10.11
CA ARG A 21 8.05 3.64 -9.64
C ARG A 21 6.53 3.47 -9.83
N GLY A 22 5.84 4.42 -10.48
CA GLY A 22 4.40 4.31 -10.78
C GLY A 22 3.44 4.40 -9.59
N MET A 23 3.94 4.77 -8.40
CA MET A 23 3.21 4.71 -7.12
C MET A 23 2.22 5.88 -6.89
N GLY A 24 2.13 6.83 -7.82
CA GLY A 24 1.16 7.95 -7.78
C GLY A 24 1.61 9.17 -6.97
N PRO A 25 0.70 10.11 -6.61
CA PRO A 25 1.08 11.42 -6.07
C PRO A 25 1.28 11.39 -4.55
N ILE A 26 1.86 10.31 -4.00
CA ILE A 26 2.28 10.21 -2.60
C ILE A 26 3.80 9.99 -2.62
N CYS A 27 4.55 10.69 -1.78
CA CYS A 27 5.98 10.44 -1.69
C CYS A 27 6.27 9.11 -0.99
N TYR A 28 7.33 8.44 -1.45
CA TYR A 28 7.78 7.13 -0.98
C TYR A 28 7.82 6.98 0.55
N ARG A 29 8.30 8.01 1.26
CA ARG A 29 8.33 8.03 2.74
C ARG A 29 6.95 7.90 3.39
N GLU A 30 5.92 8.53 2.83
CA GLU A 30 4.55 8.46 3.38
C GLU A 30 3.84 7.14 3.03
N LEU A 31 4.47 6.34 2.17
CA LEU A 31 4.10 4.95 1.92
C LEU A 31 4.89 3.99 2.82
N GLY A 32 5.72 4.49 3.76
CA GLY A 32 6.60 3.69 4.62
C GLY A 32 7.96 3.32 3.98
N GLY A 33 8.24 3.82 2.77
CA GLY A 33 9.52 3.62 2.11
C GLY A 33 10.68 4.32 2.83
N GLY A 34 11.90 3.82 2.62
CA GLY A 34 13.12 4.36 3.22
C GLY A 34 13.47 3.80 4.60
N ILE A 35 12.57 3.05 5.24
CA ILE A 35 12.82 2.42 6.55
C ILE A 35 13.96 1.40 6.46
N PHE A 36 13.95 0.59 5.39
CA PHE A 36 14.88 -0.52 5.21
C PHE A 36 15.93 -0.25 4.11
N GLU A 37 16.05 0.97 3.58
CA GLU A 37 17.04 1.22 2.53
C GLU A 37 18.48 1.13 3.04
N ALA A 38 18.71 1.43 4.32
CA ALA A 38 20.01 1.21 4.96
C ALA A 38 20.43 -0.26 4.97
N ASP A 39 19.48 -1.21 4.93
CA ASP A 39 19.78 -2.65 4.85
C ASP A 39 20.45 -3.04 3.53
N MET A 40 20.36 -2.22 2.48
CA MET A 40 21.04 -2.46 1.21
C MET A 40 22.50 -2.00 1.21
N GLU A 41 22.88 -1.13 2.15
CA GLU A 41 24.19 -0.45 2.21
C GLU A 41 25.14 -1.08 3.25
N VAL A 42 24.81 -2.28 3.75
CA VAL A 42 25.63 -3.03 4.69
C VAL A 42 26.88 -3.63 4.04
N ASP A 43 27.89 -3.96 4.85
CA ASP A 43 29.14 -4.54 4.37
C ASP A 43 28.99 -6.02 3.92
N GLU A 44 30.03 -6.53 3.25
CA GLU A 44 30.03 -7.91 2.75
C GLU A 44 30.02 -8.97 3.88
N LYS A 45 30.49 -8.62 5.08
CA LYS A 45 30.44 -9.52 6.24
C LYS A 45 29.00 -9.72 6.69
N GLU A 46 28.23 -8.64 6.74
CA GLU A 46 26.80 -8.69 7.06
C GLU A 46 26.01 -9.42 5.97
N TRP A 47 26.34 -9.21 4.69
CA TRP A 47 25.72 -9.99 3.62
C TRP A 47 25.99 -11.50 3.73
N ALA A 48 27.22 -11.90 4.04
CA ALA A 48 27.56 -13.30 4.27
C ALA A 48 26.77 -13.89 5.46
N ARG A 49 26.65 -13.15 6.57
CA ARG A 49 25.84 -13.56 7.73
C ARG A 49 24.37 -13.76 7.36
N ARG A 50 23.81 -12.89 6.52
CA ARG A 50 22.42 -12.97 6.04
C ARG A 50 22.20 -14.16 5.11
N ASP A 51 23.13 -14.43 4.20
CA ASP A 51 23.10 -15.61 3.32
C ASP A 51 23.08 -16.91 4.15
N GLU A 52 24.01 -17.03 5.11
CA GLU A 52 24.08 -18.18 6.03
C GLU A 52 22.78 -18.34 6.82
N LEU A 53 22.29 -17.27 7.46
CA LEU A 53 21.04 -17.28 8.22
C LEU A 53 19.87 -17.83 7.39
N LEU A 54 19.70 -17.31 6.17
CA LEU A 54 18.57 -17.69 5.32
C LEU A 54 18.69 -19.13 4.82
N ARG A 55 19.88 -19.57 4.41
CA ARG A 55 20.13 -20.95 3.97
C ARG A 55 19.91 -21.97 5.09
N HIS A 56 20.07 -21.57 6.35
CA HIS A 56 19.75 -22.39 7.52
C HIS A 56 18.27 -22.34 7.94
N GLY A 57 17.39 -21.83 7.09
CA GLY A 57 15.94 -21.76 7.35
C GLY A 57 15.52 -20.54 8.17
N GLY A 58 16.42 -19.58 8.36
CA GLY A 58 16.07 -18.28 8.90
C GLY A 58 15.21 -17.45 7.95
N GLU A 59 14.61 -16.40 8.50
CA GLU A 59 13.76 -15.46 7.77
C GLU A 59 14.13 -14.03 8.19
N VAL A 60 14.11 -13.10 7.24
CA VAL A 60 14.28 -11.67 7.53
C VAL A 60 12.99 -10.93 7.20
N ASP A 61 12.45 -10.25 8.20
CA ASP A 61 11.17 -9.56 8.17
C ASP A 61 11.34 -8.07 7.82
N PHE A 62 10.52 -7.58 6.89
CA PHE A 62 10.46 -6.18 6.46
C PHE A 62 9.17 -5.49 6.90
N GLY A 63 8.65 -5.87 8.06
CA GLY A 63 7.50 -5.26 8.71
C GLY A 63 6.17 -5.94 8.42
N VAL A 64 5.30 -5.85 9.41
CA VAL A 64 3.87 -6.19 9.37
C VAL A 64 3.07 -4.88 9.32
N ASN A 65 1.99 -4.82 8.54
CA ASN A 65 1.06 -3.69 8.34
C ASN A 65 1.21 -2.90 7.03
N TRP A 66 1.89 -3.44 6.01
CA TRP A 66 1.74 -2.89 4.66
C TRP A 66 0.30 -3.05 4.18
N GLN A 67 -0.24 -2.09 3.43
CA GLN A 67 -1.59 -2.22 2.88
C GLN A 67 -1.54 -3.08 1.63
N TYR A 68 -2.45 -4.05 1.49
CA TYR A 68 -2.50 -4.91 0.31
C TYR A 68 -3.66 -4.53 -0.63
N PRO A 69 -3.42 -4.37 -1.94
CA PRO A 69 -4.48 -4.05 -2.89
C PRO A 69 -5.37 -5.27 -3.12
N ILE A 70 -6.66 -5.13 -2.84
CA ILE A 70 -7.68 -6.10 -3.24
C ILE A 70 -8.71 -5.39 -4.10
N GLU A 71 -9.01 -5.99 -5.26
CA GLU A 71 -10.02 -5.47 -6.18
C GLU A 71 -11.39 -5.37 -5.49
N GLY A 72 -12.10 -4.26 -5.71
CA GLY A 72 -13.40 -4.01 -5.07
C GLY A 72 -13.34 -3.64 -3.58
N ASN A 73 -12.17 -3.69 -2.94
CA ASN A 73 -12.04 -3.28 -1.55
C ASN A 73 -12.11 -1.75 -1.41
N LEU A 74 -13.12 -1.28 -0.67
CA LEU A 74 -13.34 0.14 -0.37
C LEU A 74 -12.61 0.60 0.91
N LEU A 75 -11.91 -0.30 1.62
CA LEU A 75 -11.19 -0.02 2.85
C LEU A 75 -9.74 -0.54 2.77
N PRO A 76 -8.76 0.30 2.42
CA PRO A 76 -7.39 -0.14 2.15
C PRO A 76 -6.64 -0.70 3.37
N THR A 77 -7.19 -0.50 4.58
CA THR A 77 -6.65 -1.03 5.84
C THR A 77 -7.15 -2.43 6.20
N LEU A 78 -8.11 -2.97 5.44
CA LEU A 78 -8.76 -4.24 5.78
C LEU A 78 -7.88 -5.46 5.53
N TYR A 79 -6.93 -5.34 4.60
CA TYR A 79 -5.97 -6.38 4.27
C TYR A 79 -4.57 -5.86 4.51
N THR A 80 -3.83 -6.57 5.35
CA THR A 80 -2.45 -6.27 5.71
C THR A 80 -1.51 -7.26 5.07
N LEU A 81 -0.35 -6.79 4.66
CA LEU A 81 0.75 -7.58 4.13
C LEU A 81 1.92 -7.53 5.10
N ARG A 82 2.49 -8.70 5.39
CA ARG A 82 3.79 -8.88 6.05
C ARG A 82 4.78 -9.36 5.01
N VAL A 83 5.88 -8.65 4.81
CA VAL A 83 6.88 -8.98 3.78
C VAL A 83 8.12 -9.55 4.43
N SER A 84 8.64 -10.64 3.87
CA SER A 84 9.83 -11.31 4.37
C SER A 84 10.70 -11.84 3.23
N VAL A 85 11.95 -12.16 3.56
CA VAL A 85 12.85 -12.95 2.71
C VAL A 85 13.16 -14.29 3.38
N ARG A 86 13.09 -15.37 2.61
CA ARG A 86 13.52 -16.73 3.01
C ARG A 86 14.38 -17.37 1.92
N PHE A 87 15.08 -18.46 2.26
CA PHE A 87 15.68 -19.35 1.27
C PHE A 87 14.80 -20.60 1.09
N LYS A 88 14.45 -20.94 -0.14
CA LYS A 88 13.60 -22.08 -0.49
C LYS A 88 13.92 -22.53 -1.92
N ASP A 89 13.96 -23.85 -2.14
CA ASP A 89 14.15 -24.45 -3.47
C ASP A 89 15.33 -23.83 -4.24
N GLU A 90 16.49 -23.76 -3.58
CA GLU A 90 17.75 -23.17 -4.08
C GLU A 90 17.72 -21.66 -4.38
N ASN A 91 16.64 -20.96 -4.02
CA ASN A 91 16.47 -19.53 -4.29
C ASN A 91 16.15 -18.72 -3.03
N PHE A 92 16.51 -17.44 -3.06
CA PHE A 92 16.00 -16.45 -2.13
C PHE A 92 14.65 -15.95 -2.62
N GLU A 93 13.62 -16.15 -1.81
CA GLU A 93 12.27 -15.68 -2.08
C GLU A 93 11.98 -14.43 -1.27
N ALA A 94 11.68 -13.33 -1.96
CA ALA A 94 10.96 -12.21 -1.39
C ALA A 94 9.47 -12.52 -1.49
N TYR A 95 8.81 -12.72 -0.36
CA TYR A 95 7.41 -13.08 -0.30
C TYR A 95 6.67 -12.25 0.73
N GLY A 96 5.35 -12.36 0.75
CA GLY A 96 4.59 -11.85 1.85
C GLY A 96 3.33 -12.65 2.13
N ILE A 97 2.87 -12.49 3.37
CA ILE A 97 1.63 -13.08 3.85
C ILE A 97 0.58 -11.98 3.92
N VAL A 98 -0.49 -12.15 3.15
CA VAL A 98 -1.65 -11.26 3.15
C VAL A 98 -2.66 -11.81 4.15
N THR A 99 -3.02 -10.98 5.13
CA THR A 99 -4.02 -11.31 6.16
C THR A 99 -5.19 -10.34 6.05
N GLY A 100 -6.41 -10.88 6.14
CA GLY A 100 -7.63 -10.10 6.24
C GLY A 100 -8.88 -10.99 6.33
N PRO A 101 -10.09 -10.43 6.25
CA PRO A 101 -11.33 -11.20 6.34
C PRO A 101 -11.36 -12.34 5.32
N GLY A 102 -11.38 -13.58 5.83
CA GLY A 102 -11.42 -14.79 5.02
C GLY A 102 -10.17 -15.03 4.15
N LYS A 103 -9.08 -14.28 4.36
CA LYS A 103 -7.87 -14.37 3.53
C LYS A 103 -6.61 -14.55 4.37
N ASN A 104 -5.89 -15.62 4.07
CA ASN A 104 -4.53 -15.87 4.52
C ASN A 104 -3.78 -16.50 3.34
N GLU A 105 -3.14 -15.68 2.52
CA GLU A 105 -2.46 -16.13 1.30
C GLU A 105 -0.99 -15.71 1.29
N GLU A 106 -0.18 -16.56 0.70
CA GLU A 106 1.21 -16.24 0.39
C GLU A 106 1.30 -15.67 -1.03
N VAL A 107 2.10 -14.61 -1.18
CA VAL A 107 2.38 -13.97 -2.47
C VAL A 107 3.89 -13.89 -2.64
N ILE A 108 4.40 -14.44 -3.75
CA ILE A 108 5.82 -14.34 -4.10
C ILE A 108 6.04 -13.09 -4.96
N PHE A 109 6.89 -12.17 -4.50
CA PHE A 109 7.27 -10.98 -5.26
C PHE A 109 8.47 -11.23 -6.17
N THR A 110 9.37 -12.12 -5.75
CA THR A 110 10.57 -12.52 -6.49
C THR A 110 11.11 -13.82 -5.91
N SER A 111 11.64 -14.68 -6.79
CA SER A 111 12.43 -15.86 -6.45
C SER A 111 13.69 -15.84 -7.32
N THR A 112 14.87 -15.80 -6.70
CA THR A 112 16.14 -15.56 -7.39
C THR A 112 17.32 -16.14 -6.60
N PRO A 113 18.41 -16.57 -7.26
CA PRO A 113 19.62 -17.00 -6.55
C PRO A 113 20.40 -15.82 -5.94
N ASP A 114 20.08 -14.57 -6.28
CA ASP A 114 20.75 -13.37 -5.78
C ASP A 114 20.03 -12.79 -4.53
N ILE A 115 20.64 -12.94 -3.36
CA ILE A 115 20.14 -12.41 -2.09
C ILE A 115 19.91 -10.89 -2.14
N LYS A 116 20.78 -10.12 -2.79
CA LYS A 116 20.66 -8.65 -2.85
C LYS A 116 19.45 -8.26 -3.71
N ALA A 117 19.17 -9.01 -4.78
CA ALA A 117 17.96 -8.83 -5.57
C ALA A 117 16.68 -9.18 -4.80
N ALA A 118 16.70 -10.27 -4.02
CA ALA A 118 15.56 -10.63 -3.16
C ALA A 118 15.30 -9.56 -2.08
N TYR A 119 16.34 -9.06 -1.40
CA TYR A 119 16.19 -7.97 -0.42
C TYR A 119 15.61 -6.71 -1.04
N ARG A 120 16.14 -6.29 -2.21
CA ARG A 120 15.60 -5.14 -2.94
C ARG A 120 14.10 -5.32 -3.21
N ALA A 121 13.71 -6.49 -3.72
CA ALA A 121 12.32 -6.79 -4.03
C ALA A 121 11.41 -6.75 -2.79
N ALA A 122 11.88 -7.29 -1.65
CA ALA A 122 11.14 -7.25 -0.39
C ALA A 122 10.97 -5.81 0.15
N ILE A 123 12.04 -5.03 0.17
CA ILE A 123 12.02 -3.62 0.60
C ILE A 123 11.06 -2.79 -0.26
N ASP A 124 11.03 -3.03 -1.57
CA ASP A 124 10.14 -2.33 -2.50
C ASP A 124 8.68 -2.80 -2.43
N ALA A 125 8.43 -4.05 -2.06
CA ALA A 125 7.09 -4.66 -2.11
C ALA A 125 6.09 -3.96 -1.19
N GLY A 126 6.46 -3.69 0.06
CA GLY A 126 5.58 -3.06 1.04
C GLY A 126 5.04 -1.68 0.62
N PRO A 127 5.93 -0.72 0.30
CA PRO A 127 5.54 0.60 -0.20
C PRO A 127 4.75 0.52 -1.52
N ARG A 128 5.13 -0.39 -2.43
CA ARG A 128 4.42 -0.59 -3.71
C ARG A 128 2.98 -1.05 -3.50
N CYS A 129 2.78 -2.12 -2.73
CA CYS A 129 1.44 -2.62 -2.43
C CYS A 129 0.59 -1.57 -1.72
N SER A 130 1.19 -0.80 -0.81
CA SER A 130 0.48 0.27 -0.11
C SER A 130 0.05 1.40 -1.04
N ALA A 131 0.87 1.72 -2.03
CA ALA A 131 0.53 2.68 -3.07
C ALA A 131 -0.64 2.19 -3.93
N GLU A 132 -0.57 0.94 -4.39
CA GLU A 132 -1.61 0.30 -5.19
C GLU A 132 -2.95 0.24 -4.43
N ALA A 133 -2.92 -0.15 -3.16
CA ALA A 133 -4.11 -0.20 -2.30
C ALA A 133 -4.77 1.18 -2.18
N PHE A 134 -3.97 2.23 -2.03
CA PHE A 134 -4.47 3.61 -2.01
C PHE A 134 -5.08 4.05 -3.33
N GLN A 135 -4.50 3.65 -4.47
CA GLN A 135 -5.07 3.96 -5.78
C GLN A 135 -6.41 3.24 -6.00
N ALA A 136 -6.48 1.95 -5.67
CA ALA A 136 -7.70 1.15 -5.74
C ALA A 136 -8.82 1.80 -4.90
N TRP A 137 -8.50 2.21 -3.67
CA TRP A 137 -9.44 2.93 -2.81
C TRP A 137 -9.95 4.24 -3.46
N LYS A 138 -9.05 5.05 -4.03
CA LYS A 138 -9.43 6.30 -4.71
C LYS A 138 -10.35 6.05 -5.90
N GLN A 139 -10.10 5.00 -6.66
CA GLN A 139 -10.94 4.61 -7.80
C GLN A 139 -12.33 4.17 -7.31
N GLY A 140 -12.39 3.25 -6.35
CA GLY A 140 -13.66 2.80 -5.75
C GLY A 140 -14.48 3.93 -5.12
N ALA A 141 -13.82 4.86 -4.41
CA ALA A 141 -14.49 6.04 -3.85
C ALA A 141 -15.06 6.98 -4.92
N ARG A 142 -14.39 7.12 -6.07
CA ARG A 142 -14.90 7.91 -7.21
C ARG A 142 -16.09 7.23 -7.86
N GLU A 143 -16.05 5.91 -8.02
CA GLU A 143 -17.15 5.13 -8.60
C GLU A 143 -18.38 5.15 -7.70
N ALA A 144 -18.21 4.92 -6.39
CA ALA A 144 -19.29 5.03 -5.42
C ALA A 144 -19.96 6.43 -5.44
N ARG A 145 -19.17 7.51 -5.53
CA ARG A 145 -19.71 8.87 -5.69
C ARG A 145 -20.49 9.05 -6.98
N LYS A 146 -20.00 8.52 -8.11
CA LYS A 146 -20.73 8.56 -9.39
C LYS A 146 -22.04 7.78 -9.32
N MET A 147 -22.05 6.61 -8.66
CA MET A 147 -23.25 5.82 -8.44
C MET A 147 -24.27 6.57 -7.57
N MET A 148 -23.84 7.18 -6.46
CA MET A 148 -24.72 8.01 -5.60
C MET A 148 -25.30 9.22 -6.33
N GLN A 149 -24.52 9.87 -7.20
CA GLN A 149 -25.01 10.97 -8.04
C GLN A 149 -26.03 10.49 -9.08
N LYS A 150 -25.80 9.32 -9.68
CA LYS A 150 -26.74 8.71 -10.65
C LYS A 150 -28.02 8.18 -10.00
N SER A 151 -27.94 7.68 -8.76
CA SER A 151 -29.09 7.13 -8.03
C SER A 151 -29.98 8.20 -7.39
N GLY A 152 -29.68 9.49 -7.58
CA GLY A 152 -30.51 10.58 -7.09
C GLY A 152 -30.54 10.72 -5.56
N ILE A 153 -29.65 10.04 -4.83
CA ILE A 153 -29.45 10.23 -3.39
C ILE A 153 -28.68 11.55 -3.20
N ASN A 154 -29.34 12.65 -3.52
CA ASN A 154 -28.88 13.98 -3.16
C ASN A 154 -28.86 14.04 -1.63
N ARG A 155 -27.71 14.44 -1.08
CA ARG A 155 -27.61 14.99 0.28
C ARG A 155 -28.89 15.75 0.58
N ALA A 156 -29.57 15.41 1.68
CA ALA A 156 -30.68 16.17 2.23
C ALA A 156 -30.41 17.65 1.98
N THR A 157 -31.15 18.24 1.05
CA THR A 157 -31.15 19.67 0.84
C THR A 157 -31.70 20.23 2.13
N CYS A 158 -30.81 20.72 3.00
CA CYS A 158 -31.23 21.58 4.09
C CYS A 158 -31.76 22.85 3.42
N VAL A 159 -33.05 22.84 3.08
CA VAL A 159 -33.77 24.01 2.64
C VAL A 159 -33.82 24.93 3.85
N LYS A 160 -32.88 25.87 3.93
CA LYS A 160 -33.03 27.01 4.84
C LYS A 160 -34.29 27.76 4.42
N ARG A 161 -35.36 27.60 5.20
CA ARG A 161 -36.52 28.49 5.13
C ARG A 161 -36.05 29.90 5.49
N ARG A 162 -36.65 30.93 4.88
CA ARG A 162 -36.29 32.35 5.07
C ARG A 162 -36.46 32.85 6.53
N ASP A 163 -37.02 32.03 7.41
CA ASP A 163 -37.34 32.31 8.81
C ASP A 163 -36.33 31.72 9.82
N GLY A 164 -35.29 31.01 9.36
CA GLY A 164 -34.18 30.56 10.20
C GLY A 164 -34.47 29.35 11.11
N THR A 165 -35.59 28.66 10.94
CA THR A 165 -35.89 27.44 11.73
C THR A 165 -35.78 26.17 10.88
N SER A 166 -35.12 25.15 11.43
CA SER A 166 -34.95 23.83 10.82
C SER A 166 -35.89 22.82 11.47
N SER A 167 -36.84 22.27 10.70
CA SER A 167 -37.60 21.08 11.09
C SER A 167 -37.23 19.89 10.20
N PRO A 168 -37.09 18.68 10.76
CA PRO A 168 -36.87 17.48 9.96
C PRO A 168 -38.10 17.22 9.09
N GLY A 169 -37.89 17.14 7.77
CA GLY A 169 -38.93 16.71 6.84
C GLY A 169 -39.31 15.26 7.15
N ARG A 170 -40.60 15.02 7.37
CA ARG A 170 -41.16 13.66 7.36
C ARG A 170 -41.33 13.26 5.91
N ASP A 171 -40.58 12.25 5.48
CA ASP A 171 -40.87 11.53 4.25
C ASP A 171 -42.18 10.76 4.47
N TYR A 172 -43.19 11.05 3.67
CA TYR A 172 -44.33 10.16 3.48
C TYR A 172 -44.05 9.32 2.23
N THR A 173 -43.80 8.03 2.47
CA THR A 173 -43.92 6.84 1.60
C THR A 173 -43.66 6.99 0.11
#